data_AF-A0A6Q2YPG6-F1
#
_entry.id   AF-A0A6Q2YPG6-F1
#
_cell.length_a   1.000
_cell.length_b   1.000
_cell.length_c   1.000
_cell.angle_alpha   90.00
_cell.angle_beta   90.00
_cell.angle_gamma   90.00
#
_symmetry.space_group_name_H-M   'P 1'
#
loop_
_entity.id
_entity.type
_entity.pdbx_description
1 polymer ?
#
loop_
_entity_poly.entity_id
_entity_poly.type
_entity_poly.pdbx_seq_one_letter_code
_entity_poly.pdbx_strand_id
1 'polypeptide(L)'
;MYLLHSLEGVFLYSLRSGSIEPIGKSRLAVELISQLSKDCFRLRFCVADLVRVVSKKTLFRWFSAKQCALPTPKMTENGLGHREKVLNMNTMNPNVKRVEYAVRGPIVQRAVQIEKELKEGVKKPFSEVIKANIGDAHAMGQKPITFFRQVVALCAYPDLLEDNKFPDDAKNRARRILQSCGGGSLGAYSASTGIEVIRQDVARYIEKRDGGIPSNPDNIYLSTGASDAIVTMLKLLTSGEGKTRSGVMISIPQYPLYSAALAELAAVQISYYLDEDKCWGLDVSELRRAVEAAREHCKPRALCIINPGNPTGQVQSRQCIEDVIRFAAEERLFLMADEVYQDNVYAEGCQFHSFKKVLFEMGPEYSNTVELASFHSTSKCYMGECGFRGGYMEVINMDPQVKLQLTKLVSVRLCPPIPGQVLLDLVVNPPRPDEPSYATFIKERTANLEILAEKAKLTEQIFNTVSGIRCNPVQGAMYTFPRLTLPEKAIAAAKEKGQAPDMFYCMKLLEETGICLVPGSGFGQRDGTHHFRMTILPATEKLKIVLENIRAFHKRFTEEFS
;
A
#
# COMPACT_ATOMS: atom_id res chain seq x y z
N MET A 1 24.31 18.37 25.42
CA MET A 1 24.45 17.34 26.49
C MET A 1 23.04 17.01 26.94
N TYR A 2 22.46 15.95 26.35
CA TYR A 2 21.06 15.54 26.51
C TYR A 2 20.94 14.54 27.66
N LEU A 3 19.88 14.64 28.48
CA LEU A 3 19.37 13.51 29.25
C LEU A 3 17.87 13.35 28.98
N LEU A 4 17.57 12.30 28.22
CA LEU A 4 16.25 11.68 28.10
C LEU A 4 15.99 10.86 29.37
N HIS A 5 14.85 11.05 30.03
CA HIS A 5 14.36 10.13 31.04
C HIS A 5 13.48 9.07 30.37
N SER A 6 14.02 7.85 30.29
CA SER A 6 13.23 6.61 30.21
C SER A 6 12.66 6.31 31.60
N LEU A 7 11.39 5.91 31.64
CA LEU A 7 10.76 5.30 32.81
C LEU A 7 10.97 3.79 32.69
N GLU A 8 12.04 3.27 33.30
CA GLU A 8 12.20 1.84 33.57
C GLU A 8 11.68 1.53 34.97
N GLY A 9 11.00 0.39 35.07
CA GLY A 9 10.38 -0.10 36.30
C GLY A 9 11.40 -0.43 37.38
N VAL A 10 11.09 -0.02 38.60
CA VAL A 10 11.86 -0.37 39.79
C VAL A 10 11.31 -1.68 40.36
N PHE A 11 12.05 -2.78 40.12
CA PHE A 11 11.98 -3.98 40.97
C PHE A 11 12.87 -3.74 42.19
N LEU A 12 12.31 -3.87 43.39
CA LEU A 12 13.08 -3.96 44.64
C LEU A 12 12.95 -5.39 45.18
N TYR A 13 14.06 -6.12 45.18
CA TYR A 13 14.23 -7.32 45.99
C TYR A 13 14.74 -6.93 47.37
N SER A 14 14.23 -7.60 48.41
CA SER A 14 14.94 -7.76 49.68
C SER A 14 14.71 -9.18 50.19
N LEU A 15 15.82 -9.90 50.42
CA LEU A 15 15.87 -11.22 51.04
C LEU A 15 16.33 -11.05 52.49
N ARG A 16 15.51 -11.49 53.46
CA ARG A 16 15.95 -12.39 54.56
C ARG A 16 14.76 -12.86 55.41
N SER A 17 14.82 -14.17 55.69
CA SER A 17 14.21 -14.96 56.77
C SER A 17 12.68 -15.05 56.89
N GLY A 18 12.14 -16.17 56.40
CA GLY A 18 11.55 -17.21 57.25
C GLY A 18 10.09 -17.05 57.71
N SER A 19 9.30 -18.08 57.39
CA SER A 19 7.99 -18.46 57.95
C SER A 19 6.74 -17.78 57.37
N ILE A 20 5.88 -18.63 56.79
CA ILE A 20 4.52 -18.37 56.36
C ILE A 20 3.60 -18.80 57.51
N GLU A 21 2.71 -17.93 57.99
CA GLU A 21 1.36 -18.29 58.47
C GLU A 21 0.45 -17.05 58.57
N PRO A 22 -0.90 -17.19 58.45
CA PRO A 22 -1.82 -16.09 58.15
C PRO A 22 -2.67 -15.66 59.35
N ILE A 23 -2.92 -14.36 59.52
CA ILE A 23 -4.05 -13.69 60.24
C ILE A 23 -3.82 -12.19 59.93
N GLY A 24 -4.74 -11.35 59.46
CA GLY A 24 -6.10 -11.07 59.90
C GLY A 24 -6.27 -9.54 59.83
N LYS A 25 -7.47 -9.09 59.44
CA LYS A 25 -7.84 -7.68 59.18
C LYS A 25 -7.29 -6.69 60.21
N SER A 26 -6.58 -5.64 59.78
CA SER A 26 -6.65 -4.34 60.49
C SER A 26 -6.34 -3.13 59.58
N ARG A 27 -7.20 -2.13 59.78
CA ARG A 27 -7.21 -0.73 59.33
C ARG A 27 -5.88 -0.13 58.86
N LEU A 28 -5.79 0.16 57.55
CA LEU A 28 -4.96 1.24 56.99
C LEU A 28 -5.41 1.52 55.54
N ALA A 29 -6.64 2.03 55.40
CA ALA A 29 -7.17 2.48 54.10
C ALA A 29 -8.09 3.71 54.24
N VAL A 30 -8.02 4.44 55.36
CA VAL A 30 -8.91 5.59 55.64
C VAL A 30 -8.13 6.89 55.90
N GLU A 31 -6.80 6.89 55.93
CA GLU A 31 -6.02 8.10 56.27
C GLU A 31 -5.15 8.70 55.15
N LEU A 32 -5.36 8.30 53.89
CA LEU A 32 -4.72 8.97 52.74
C LEU A 32 -5.69 9.72 51.80
N ILE A 33 -6.93 9.95 52.23
CA ILE A 33 -7.94 10.77 51.53
C ILE A 33 -8.15 12.14 52.23
N SER A 34 -7.31 12.51 53.21
CA SER A 34 -7.46 13.77 53.97
C SER A 34 -6.39 14.84 53.69
N GLN A 35 -5.55 14.70 52.65
CA GLN A 35 -4.44 15.65 52.41
C GLN A 35 -4.35 16.22 50.98
N LEU A 36 -5.38 16.12 50.14
CA LEU A 36 -5.38 16.72 48.78
C LEU A 36 -6.75 17.31 48.35
N SER A 37 -7.44 18.05 49.23
CA SER A 37 -8.62 18.83 48.84
C SER A 37 -8.73 20.22 49.49
N LYS A 38 -7.61 20.86 49.83
CA LYS A 38 -7.59 22.19 50.49
C LYS A 38 -7.03 23.36 49.70
N ASP A 39 -6.81 23.25 48.38
CA ASP A 39 -6.27 24.35 47.55
C ASP A 39 -7.15 24.76 46.36
N CYS A 40 -8.45 24.96 46.56
CA CYS A 40 -9.26 25.65 45.54
C CYS A 40 -10.55 26.27 46.08
N PHE A 41 -10.46 27.16 47.08
CA PHE A 41 -11.55 28.10 47.39
C PHE A 41 -11.03 29.27 48.23
N ARG A 42 -10.47 30.29 47.57
CA ARG A 42 -10.33 31.65 48.13
C ARG A 42 -9.86 32.62 47.03
N LEU A 43 -10.79 33.39 46.47
CA LEU A 43 -10.68 34.84 46.19
C LEU A 43 -11.91 35.30 45.40
N ARG A 44 -12.91 35.77 46.16
CA ARG A 44 -13.94 36.70 45.70
C ARG A 44 -13.31 38.09 45.65
N PHE A 45 -13.44 38.81 44.54
CA PHE A 45 -13.34 40.26 44.53
C PHE A 45 -14.57 40.86 43.84
N CYS A 46 -15.25 41.71 44.60
CA CYS A 46 -16.37 42.55 44.18
C CYS A 46 -15.91 43.59 43.16
N VAL A 47 -16.73 43.85 42.15
CA VAL A 47 -16.64 45.08 41.35
C VAL A 47 -18.04 45.70 41.30
N ALA A 48 -18.26 46.65 42.20
CA ALA A 48 -19.25 47.70 42.10
C ALA A 48 -18.62 48.97 42.70
N ASP A 49 -18.97 50.12 42.14
CA ASP A 49 -18.52 51.49 42.46
C ASP A 49 -17.19 51.96 41.85
N LEU A 50 -17.27 52.48 40.61
CA LEU A 50 -16.89 53.88 40.38
C LEU A 50 -17.73 54.47 39.23
N VAL A 51 -18.43 55.56 39.54
CA VAL A 51 -19.38 56.29 38.70
C VAL A 51 -18.81 57.70 38.43
N ARG A 52 -19.08 58.25 37.21
CA ARG A 52 -19.00 59.68 36.77
C ARG A 52 -17.59 60.28 36.47
N VAL A 53 -17.32 61.17 35.49
CA VAL A 53 -18.08 61.90 34.44
C VAL A 53 -17.12 62.69 33.50
N VAL A 54 -17.65 63.14 32.33
CA VAL A 54 -17.16 64.13 31.30
C VAL A 54 -16.37 63.57 30.09
N SER A 55 -16.97 63.31 28.91
CA SER A 55 -17.48 64.16 27.78
C SER A 55 -16.43 64.66 26.76
N LYS A 56 -16.51 64.21 25.49
CA LYS A 56 -17.04 64.94 24.30
C LYS A 56 -16.48 64.42 22.95
N LYS A 57 -17.40 64.08 22.04
CA LYS A 57 -17.47 64.30 20.56
C LYS A 57 -16.29 63.76 19.70
N THR A 58 -16.48 62.93 18.67
CA THR A 58 -17.09 63.25 17.34
C THR A 58 -17.17 61.92 16.53
N LEU A 59 -18.34 61.34 16.24
CA LEU A 59 -19.24 61.44 15.07
C LEU A 59 -18.78 60.76 13.74
N PHE A 60 -19.63 59.82 13.26
CA PHE A 60 -19.75 59.15 11.94
C PHE A 60 -18.79 57.98 11.61
N ARG A 61 -19.19 56.80 11.09
CA ARG A 61 -20.31 56.39 10.20
C ARG A 61 -20.56 54.85 10.26
N TRP A 62 -21.84 54.47 10.38
CA TRP A 62 -22.55 53.32 9.78
C TRP A 62 -21.82 51.98 9.52
N PHE A 63 -22.21 50.92 10.24
CA PHE A 63 -22.46 49.59 9.67
C PHE A 63 -23.75 49.00 10.23
N SER A 64 -24.67 48.67 9.31
CA SER A 64 -25.95 48.03 9.58
C SER A 64 -25.73 46.62 10.13
N ALA A 65 -26.23 46.36 11.34
CA ALA A 65 -26.37 45.03 11.88
C ALA A 65 -27.39 44.23 11.04
N LYS A 66 -26.92 43.27 10.23
CA LYS A 66 -27.72 42.11 9.87
C LYS A 66 -27.32 40.98 10.80
N GLN A 67 -28.26 40.64 11.67
CA GLN A 67 -28.22 39.53 12.61
C GLN A 67 -27.69 38.25 11.94
N CYS A 68 -26.69 37.64 12.55
CA CYS A 68 -26.46 36.20 12.43
C CYS A 68 -27.70 35.50 13.01
N ALA A 69 -28.64 35.13 12.13
CA ALA A 69 -29.70 34.21 12.47
C ALA A 69 -29.08 32.81 12.66
N LEU A 70 -29.06 32.33 13.90
CA LEU A 70 -28.88 30.91 14.20
C LEU A 70 -30.04 30.14 13.54
N PRO A 71 -29.79 28.97 12.92
CA PRO A 71 -30.87 28.21 12.31
C PRO A 71 -31.82 27.70 13.40
N THR A 72 -33.06 28.17 13.37
CA THR A 72 -34.17 27.60 14.14
C THR A 72 -34.49 26.18 13.62
N PRO A 73 -34.53 25.15 14.46
CA PRO A 73 -34.86 23.81 14.02
C PRO A 73 -36.34 23.75 13.61
N LYS A 74 -36.62 23.22 12.42
CA LYS A 74 -37.99 22.91 11.99
C LYS A 74 -38.55 21.82 12.91
N MET A 75 -39.58 22.16 13.68
CA MET A 75 -40.34 21.17 14.45
C MET A 75 -41.15 20.30 13.50
N THR A 76 -40.96 18.98 13.59
CA THR A 76 -41.89 17.98 13.04
C THR A 76 -42.85 17.54 14.13
N GLU A 77 -44.08 17.16 13.75
CA GLU A 77 -45.24 16.89 14.62
C GLU A 77 -45.08 15.77 15.68
N ASN A 78 -43.90 15.19 15.88
CA ASN A 78 -43.66 14.14 16.89
C ASN A 78 -42.53 14.45 17.88
N GLY A 79 -42.13 15.72 18.06
CA GLY A 79 -41.30 16.15 19.21
C GLY A 79 -39.88 15.59 19.29
N LEU A 80 -39.46 14.75 18.35
CA LEU A 80 -38.09 14.25 18.23
C LEU A 80 -37.41 15.03 17.11
N GLY A 81 -36.73 16.12 17.47
CA GLY A 81 -35.87 16.85 16.54
C GLY A 81 -34.86 15.89 15.92
N HIS A 82 -34.87 15.74 14.60
CA HIS A 82 -33.86 14.95 13.89
C HIS A 82 -32.49 15.60 14.15
N ARG A 83 -31.72 15.03 15.09
CA ARG A 83 -30.36 15.47 15.36
C ARG A 83 -29.54 15.23 14.10
N GLU A 84 -29.12 16.30 13.44
CA GLU A 84 -28.28 16.20 12.25
C GLU A 84 -27.01 15.39 12.58
N LYS A 85 -26.61 14.52 11.66
CA LYS A 85 -25.43 13.67 11.87
C LYS A 85 -24.19 14.55 11.90
N VAL A 86 -23.39 14.43 12.97
CA VAL A 86 -22.11 15.16 13.13
C VAL A 86 -21.16 14.85 11.97
N LEU A 87 -21.06 13.59 11.57
CA LEU A 87 -20.32 13.15 10.38
C LEU A 87 -21.31 12.85 9.25
N ASN A 88 -21.26 13.64 8.18
CA ASN A 88 -22.05 13.49 6.97
C ASN A 88 -21.23 13.94 5.75
N MET A 89 -21.80 13.84 4.54
CA MET A 89 -21.10 14.21 3.30
C MET A 89 -20.67 15.67 3.23
N ASN A 90 -21.25 16.59 4.02
CA ASN A 90 -20.82 17.98 4.08
C ASN A 90 -19.68 18.16 5.10
N THR A 91 -19.75 17.48 6.25
CA THR A 91 -18.79 17.64 7.36
C THR A 91 -17.59 16.70 7.34
N MET A 92 -17.60 15.65 6.50
CA MET A 92 -16.46 14.73 6.33
C MET A 92 -15.22 15.47 5.78
N ASN A 93 -14.03 14.99 6.14
CA ASN A 93 -12.76 15.50 5.62
C ASN A 93 -12.79 15.57 4.07
N PRO A 94 -12.62 16.76 3.46
CA PRO A 94 -12.70 16.92 2.01
C PRO A 94 -11.63 16.13 1.26
N ASN A 95 -10.47 15.87 1.86
CA ASN A 95 -9.43 15.05 1.24
C ASN A 95 -9.90 13.61 1.06
N VAL A 96 -10.61 13.06 2.06
CA VAL A 96 -11.16 11.69 2.00
C VAL A 96 -12.25 11.58 0.92
N LYS A 97 -13.04 12.63 0.69
CA LYS A 97 -14.04 12.66 -0.39
C LYS A 97 -13.42 12.56 -1.78
N ARG A 98 -12.18 13.01 -1.95
CA ARG A 98 -11.42 12.92 -3.22
C ARG A 98 -10.67 11.60 -3.39
N VAL A 99 -10.64 10.74 -2.38
CA VAL A 99 -9.96 9.46 -2.47
C VAL A 99 -10.78 8.52 -3.34
N GLU A 100 -10.20 8.13 -4.47
CA GLU A 100 -10.75 7.10 -5.35
C GLU A 100 -9.81 5.91 -5.42
N TYR A 101 -10.36 4.69 -5.33
CA TYR A 101 -9.59 3.45 -5.40
C TYR A 101 -10.32 2.39 -6.24
N ALA A 102 -10.14 2.48 -7.56
CA ALA A 102 -10.92 1.72 -8.53
C ALA A 102 -10.82 0.19 -8.41
N VAL A 103 -9.72 -0.34 -7.84
CA VAL A 103 -9.54 -1.80 -7.62
C VAL A 103 -10.61 -2.38 -6.68
N ARG A 104 -11.33 -1.54 -5.92
CA ARG A 104 -12.50 -1.89 -5.08
C ARG A 104 -13.72 -0.99 -5.36
N GLY A 105 -13.83 -0.49 -6.59
CA GLY A 105 -14.88 0.44 -7.01
C GLY A 105 -16.24 -0.18 -7.37
N PRO A 106 -17.09 0.53 -8.13
CA PRO A 106 -18.46 0.13 -8.46
C PRO A 106 -18.60 -1.26 -9.10
N ILE A 107 -17.67 -1.66 -9.98
CA ILE A 107 -17.68 -3.01 -10.59
C ILE A 107 -17.55 -4.09 -9.52
N VAL A 108 -16.70 -3.89 -8.52
CA VAL A 108 -16.52 -4.87 -7.44
C VAL A 108 -17.77 -4.94 -6.55
N GLN A 109 -18.41 -3.79 -6.29
CA GLN A 109 -19.68 -3.76 -5.56
C GLN A 109 -20.77 -4.53 -6.32
N ARG A 110 -20.86 -4.33 -7.63
CA ARG A 110 -21.79 -5.07 -8.48
C ARG A 110 -21.47 -6.57 -8.52
N ALA A 111 -20.19 -6.93 -8.62
CA ALA A 111 -19.74 -8.31 -8.58
C ALA A 111 -20.17 -9.01 -7.27
N VAL A 112 -20.00 -8.35 -6.12
CA VAL A 112 -20.47 -8.85 -4.81
C VAL A 112 -22.00 -9.01 -4.77
N GLN A 113 -22.74 -8.08 -5.37
CA GLN A 113 -24.19 -8.20 -5.48
C GLN A 113 -24.59 -9.41 -6.33
N ILE A 114 -23.94 -9.63 -7.48
CA ILE A 114 -24.18 -10.79 -8.35
C ILE A 114 -23.85 -12.09 -7.60
N GLU A 115 -22.77 -12.14 -6.81
CA GLU A 115 -22.46 -13.30 -5.96
C GLU A 115 -23.59 -13.61 -4.97
N LYS A 116 -24.24 -12.57 -4.42
CA LYS A 116 -25.39 -12.72 -3.54
C LYS A 116 -26.63 -13.20 -4.31
N GLU A 117 -26.92 -12.61 -5.47
CA GLU A 117 -28.02 -13.02 -6.36
C GLU A 117 -27.92 -14.50 -6.74
N LEU A 118 -26.72 -14.97 -7.11
CA LEU A 118 -26.46 -16.39 -7.43
C LEU A 118 -26.72 -17.31 -6.24
N LYS A 119 -26.31 -16.91 -5.03
CA LYS A 119 -26.60 -17.67 -3.79
C LYS A 119 -28.09 -17.72 -3.46
N GLU A 120 -28.84 -16.69 -3.84
CA GLU A 120 -30.29 -16.61 -3.70
C GLU A 120 -31.05 -17.34 -4.84
N GLY A 121 -30.33 -17.96 -5.78
CA GLY A 121 -30.91 -18.76 -6.87
C GLY A 121 -31.37 -17.96 -8.09
N VAL A 122 -30.99 -16.68 -8.19
CA VAL A 122 -31.26 -15.86 -9.38
C VAL A 122 -30.54 -16.47 -10.59
N LYS A 123 -31.29 -16.78 -11.65
CA LYS A 123 -30.72 -17.33 -12.89
C LYS A 123 -29.90 -16.26 -13.63
N LYS A 124 -28.65 -16.60 -13.95
CA LYS A 124 -27.71 -15.79 -14.75
C LYS A 124 -27.12 -16.68 -15.86
N PRO A 125 -26.54 -16.09 -16.93
CA PRO A 125 -25.87 -16.85 -17.99
C PRO A 125 -24.56 -17.55 -17.55
N PHE A 126 -24.17 -17.38 -16.28
CA PHE A 126 -22.99 -17.97 -15.64
C PHE A 126 -23.35 -18.42 -14.22
N SER A 127 -22.54 -19.32 -13.64
CA SER A 127 -22.78 -19.91 -12.31
C SER A 127 -21.95 -19.28 -11.19
N GLU A 128 -20.92 -18.52 -11.52
CA GLU A 128 -20.03 -17.87 -10.54
C GLU A 128 -19.50 -16.53 -11.06
N VAL A 129 -19.07 -15.68 -10.13
CA VAL A 129 -18.29 -14.48 -10.46
C VAL A 129 -16.81 -14.84 -10.43
N ILE A 130 -16.12 -14.61 -11.53
CA ILE A 130 -14.68 -14.84 -11.65
C ILE A 130 -13.94 -13.54 -11.33
N LYS A 131 -13.26 -13.51 -10.18
CA LYS A 131 -12.51 -12.34 -9.68
C LYS A 131 -11.16 -12.18 -10.37
N ALA A 132 -11.15 -11.72 -11.61
CA ALA A 132 -9.94 -11.39 -12.36
C ALA A 132 -9.43 -9.95 -12.11
N ASN A 133 -9.97 -9.28 -11.09
CA ASN A 133 -9.72 -7.89 -10.76
C ASN A 133 -8.64 -7.66 -9.69
N ILE A 134 -8.22 -8.69 -8.94
CA ILE A 134 -7.30 -8.54 -7.80
C ILE A 134 -6.08 -9.46 -7.90
N GLY A 135 -4.91 -8.96 -7.47
CA GLY A 135 -3.69 -9.76 -7.37
C GLY A 135 -3.59 -10.52 -6.05
N ASP A 136 -4.54 -11.41 -5.78
CA ASP A 136 -4.56 -12.26 -4.59
C ASP A 136 -4.29 -13.72 -5.00
N ALA A 137 -3.04 -14.15 -4.82
CA ALA A 137 -2.55 -15.42 -5.37
C ALA A 137 -3.30 -16.63 -4.79
N HIS A 138 -3.46 -16.68 -3.47
CA HIS A 138 -4.12 -17.82 -2.80
C HIS A 138 -5.63 -17.85 -3.05
N ALA A 139 -6.28 -16.68 -3.13
CA ALA A 139 -7.69 -16.62 -3.52
C ALA A 139 -7.94 -17.15 -4.94
N MET A 140 -6.91 -17.18 -5.79
CA MET A 140 -6.98 -17.69 -7.17
C MET A 140 -6.39 -19.10 -7.33
N GLY A 141 -6.03 -19.77 -6.22
CA GLY A 141 -5.61 -21.17 -6.21
C GLY A 141 -4.11 -21.42 -6.25
N GLN A 142 -3.26 -20.39 -6.16
CA GLN A 142 -1.82 -20.62 -5.92
C GLN A 142 -1.64 -21.33 -4.58
N LYS A 143 -0.83 -22.40 -4.58
CA LYS A 143 -0.53 -23.14 -3.36
C LYS A 143 0.48 -22.37 -2.51
N PRO A 144 0.30 -22.34 -1.18
CA PRO A 144 1.29 -21.73 -0.30
C PRO A 144 2.59 -22.54 -0.29
N ILE A 145 3.70 -21.86 -0.03
CA ILE A 145 5.00 -22.51 0.16
C ILE A 145 5.03 -23.25 1.50
N THR A 146 5.38 -24.55 1.47
CA THR A 146 5.30 -25.43 2.65
C THR A 146 6.19 -24.95 3.78
N PHE A 147 7.44 -24.58 3.46
CA PHE A 147 8.41 -24.10 4.45
C PHE A 147 7.90 -22.86 5.21
N PHE A 148 7.23 -21.94 4.52
CA PHE A 148 6.67 -20.74 5.15
C PHE A 148 5.58 -21.09 6.15
N ARG A 149 4.69 -22.03 5.80
CA ARG A 149 3.63 -22.50 6.68
C ARG A 149 4.17 -23.21 7.90
N GLN A 150 5.20 -24.03 7.71
CA GLN A 150 5.85 -24.75 8.80
C GLN A 150 6.43 -23.80 9.84
N VAL A 151 7.24 -22.82 9.43
CA VAL A 151 7.88 -21.90 10.38
C VAL A 151 6.84 -20.98 11.04
N VAL A 152 5.85 -20.48 10.30
CA VAL A 152 4.78 -19.66 10.89
C VAL A 152 3.97 -20.46 11.91
N ALA A 153 3.65 -21.73 11.64
CA ALA A 153 2.95 -22.60 12.58
C ALA A 153 3.78 -22.85 13.85
N LEU A 154 5.08 -23.14 13.72
CA LEU A 154 6.00 -23.31 14.84
C LEU A 154 6.13 -22.04 15.68
N CYS A 155 6.15 -20.87 15.06
CA CYS A 155 6.20 -19.60 15.80
C CYS A 155 4.86 -19.28 16.49
N ALA A 156 3.73 -19.62 15.86
CA ALA A 156 2.40 -19.39 16.42
C ALA A 156 2.06 -20.37 17.55
N TYR A 157 2.58 -21.59 17.49
CA TYR A 157 2.40 -22.62 18.51
C TYR A 157 3.74 -23.32 18.82
N PRO A 158 4.57 -22.74 19.71
CA PRO A 158 5.94 -23.21 19.97
C PRO A 158 6.06 -24.64 20.49
N ASP A 159 5.03 -25.22 21.11
CA ASP A 159 5.04 -26.62 21.55
C ASP A 159 5.28 -27.61 20.39
N LEU A 160 4.98 -27.20 19.15
CA LEU A 160 5.27 -27.97 17.94
C LEU A 160 6.78 -28.10 17.63
N LEU A 161 7.66 -27.39 18.32
CA LEU A 161 9.11 -27.54 18.18
C LEU A 161 9.59 -28.95 18.55
N GLU A 162 8.86 -29.64 19.42
CA GLU A 162 9.12 -31.02 19.85
C GLU A 162 8.54 -32.07 18.89
N ASP A 163 7.67 -31.66 17.94
CA ASP A 163 7.04 -32.58 16.97
C ASP A 163 8.03 -33.01 15.88
N ASN A 164 8.17 -34.31 15.66
CA ASN A 164 9.10 -34.90 14.69
C ASN A 164 8.67 -34.73 13.21
N LYS A 165 7.46 -34.22 12.96
CA LYS A 165 6.94 -33.95 11.60
C LYS A 165 7.51 -32.66 10.98
N PHE A 166 8.10 -31.78 11.78
CA PHE A 166 8.69 -30.54 11.28
C PHE A 166 10.19 -30.72 11.03
N PRO A 167 10.71 -30.23 9.90
CA PRO A 167 12.14 -30.35 9.59
C PRO A 167 12.98 -29.43 10.48
N ASP A 168 14.22 -29.83 10.75
CA ASP A 168 15.09 -29.15 11.72
C ASP A 168 15.43 -27.72 11.31
N ASP A 169 15.57 -27.43 10.02
CA ASP A 169 15.79 -26.07 9.52
C ASP A 169 14.59 -25.16 9.82
N ALA A 170 13.34 -25.64 9.66
CA ALA A 170 12.15 -24.89 10.04
C ALA A 170 12.10 -24.63 11.56
N LYS A 171 12.43 -25.64 12.38
CA LYS A 171 12.54 -25.48 13.84
C LYS A 171 13.61 -24.46 14.23
N ASN A 172 14.77 -24.52 13.57
CA ASN A 172 15.88 -23.61 13.83
C ASN A 172 15.53 -22.17 13.45
N ARG A 173 14.83 -21.96 12.32
CA ARG A 173 14.28 -20.64 11.96
C ARG A 173 13.30 -20.15 13.02
N ALA A 174 12.34 -20.98 13.43
CA ALA A 174 11.35 -20.61 14.43
C ALA A 174 12.00 -20.24 15.78
N ARG A 175 12.95 -21.04 16.28
CA ARG A 175 13.69 -20.74 17.52
C ARG A 175 14.42 -19.41 17.44
N ARG A 176 15.15 -19.15 16.36
CA ARG A 176 15.89 -17.89 16.15
C ARG A 176 14.97 -16.67 16.21
N ILE A 177 13.81 -16.78 15.56
CA ILE A 177 12.81 -15.69 15.53
C ILE A 177 12.20 -15.49 16.91
N LEU A 178 11.73 -16.56 17.57
CA LEU A 178 11.13 -16.48 18.90
C LEU A 178 12.10 -15.92 19.94
N GLN A 179 13.38 -16.28 19.90
CA GLN A 179 14.43 -15.71 20.75
C GLN A 179 14.60 -14.19 20.58
N SER A 180 14.22 -13.66 19.42
CA SER A 180 14.27 -12.23 19.12
C SER A 180 12.98 -11.50 19.48
N CYS A 181 11.96 -12.22 19.94
CA CYS A 181 10.68 -11.68 20.40
C CYS A 181 10.67 -11.55 21.93
N GLY A 182 10.02 -10.50 22.44
CA GLY A 182 9.79 -10.35 23.88
C GLY A 182 9.06 -11.55 24.46
N GLY A 183 9.63 -12.17 25.50
CA GLY A 183 9.05 -13.34 26.15
C GLY A 183 8.95 -14.59 25.26
N GLY A 184 9.68 -14.65 24.14
CA GLY A 184 9.61 -15.80 23.24
C GLY A 184 8.28 -15.92 22.49
N SER A 185 7.54 -14.82 22.31
CA SER A 185 6.16 -14.85 21.82
C SER A 185 5.90 -13.89 20.65
N LEU A 186 5.21 -14.39 19.62
CA LEU A 186 4.70 -13.54 18.54
C LEU A 186 3.64 -12.52 18.99
N GLY A 187 3.09 -12.69 20.20
CA GLY A 187 2.10 -11.75 20.76
C GLY A 187 2.71 -10.48 21.36
N ALA A 188 4.04 -10.42 21.51
CA ALA A 188 4.73 -9.25 22.02
C ALA A 188 4.92 -8.18 20.94
N TYR A 189 5.01 -6.92 21.37
CA TYR A 189 5.51 -5.86 20.50
C TYR A 189 7.00 -6.08 20.18
N SER A 190 7.41 -5.70 18.98
CA SER A 190 8.82 -5.58 18.57
C SER A 190 9.24 -4.11 18.56
N ALA A 191 10.51 -3.83 18.26
CA ALA A 191 10.94 -2.49 17.94
C ALA A 191 10.10 -1.90 16.80
N SER A 192 9.86 -0.59 16.81
CA SER A 192 8.98 0.06 15.81
C SER A 192 9.49 -0.01 14.38
N THR A 193 10.80 -0.15 14.20
CA THR A 193 11.44 -0.42 12.91
C THR A 193 11.37 -1.89 12.50
N GLY A 194 10.95 -2.78 13.40
CA GLY A 194 10.88 -4.22 13.25
C GLY A 194 11.95 -4.97 14.02
N ILE A 195 11.77 -6.29 14.15
CA ILE A 195 12.71 -7.20 14.81
C ILE A 195 14.10 -7.05 14.18
N GLU A 196 15.11 -6.81 15.02
CA GLU A 196 16.46 -6.49 14.57
C GLU A 196 17.09 -7.59 13.71
N VAL A 197 17.02 -8.86 14.14
CA VAL A 197 17.61 -9.96 13.35
C VAL A 197 16.99 -10.04 11.95
N ILE A 198 15.70 -9.73 11.82
CA ILE A 198 14.98 -9.72 10.54
C ILE A 198 15.44 -8.54 9.68
N ARG A 199 15.65 -7.34 10.26
CA ARG A 199 16.25 -6.21 9.54
C ARG A 199 17.66 -6.54 9.04
N GLN A 200 18.44 -7.26 9.83
CA GLN A 200 19.77 -7.74 9.42
C GLN A 200 19.69 -8.76 8.28
N ASP A 201 18.71 -9.68 8.32
CA ASP A 201 18.48 -10.63 7.23
C ASP A 201 18.01 -9.94 5.93
N VAL A 202 17.16 -8.92 6.02
CA VAL A 202 16.80 -8.07 4.88
C VAL A 202 18.03 -7.40 4.28
N ALA A 203 18.89 -6.80 5.11
CA ALA A 203 20.12 -6.16 4.63
C ALA A 203 21.05 -7.15 3.90
N ARG A 204 21.27 -8.35 4.48
CA ARG A 204 22.05 -9.42 3.84
C ARG A 204 21.44 -9.90 2.52
N TYR A 205 20.12 -10.01 2.46
CA TYR A 205 19.40 -10.36 1.24
C TYR A 205 19.63 -9.32 0.14
N ILE A 206 19.49 -8.04 0.47
CA ILE A 206 19.71 -6.93 -0.47
C ILE A 206 21.16 -6.94 -0.96
N GLU A 207 22.14 -7.07 -0.05
CA GLU A 207 23.55 -7.13 -0.40
C GLU A 207 23.86 -8.29 -1.35
N LYS A 208 23.33 -9.49 -1.06
CA LYS A 208 23.49 -10.67 -1.91
C LYS A 208 22.84 -10.47 -3.28
N ARG A 209 21.60 -9.98 -3.31
CA ARG A 209 20.84 -9.70 -4.55
C ARG A 209 21.55 -8.68 -5.44
N ASP A 210 22.13 -7.65 -4.83
CA ASP A 210 22.74 -6.54 -5.54
C ASP A 210 24.22 -6.79 -5.92
N GLY A 211 24.76 -7.98 -5.64
CA GLY A 211 26.11 -8.39 -6.04
C GLY A 211 27.21 -7.93 -5.10
N GLY A 212 26.92 -7.87 -3.79
CA GLY A 212 27.88 -7.47 -2.75
C GLY A 212 27.84 -5.98 -2.39
N ILE A 213 26.90 -5.21 -2.94
CA ILE A 213 26.70 -3.80 -2.57
C ILE A 213 26.09 -3.76 -1.16
N PRO A 214 26.79 -3.22 -0.14
CA PRO A 214 26.33 -3.30 1.24
C PRO A 214 24.94 -2.68 1.45
N SER A 215 24.20 -3.22 2.41
CA SER A 215 22.96 -2.63 2.93
C SER A 215 23.08 -2.51 4.44
N ASN A 216 22.60 -1.40 5.00
CA ASN A 216 22.66 -1.15 6.43
C ASN A 216 21.32 -1.52 7.08
N PRO A 217 21.27 -2.42 8.08
CA PRO A 217 20.04 -2.76 8.82
C PRO A 217 19.33 -1.54 9.44
N ASP A 218 20.04 -0.45 9.73
CA ASP A 218 19.46 0.80 10.26
C ASP A 218 18.76 1.65 9.20
N ASN A 219 18.90 1.29 7.93
CA ASN A 219 18.14 1.87 6.83
C ASN A 219 16.88 1.06 6.52
N ILE A 220 16.67 -0.08 7.20
CA ILE A 220 15.54 -0.97 6.97
C ILE A 220 14.42 -0.69 7.97
N TYR A 221 13.21 -0.51 7.44
CA TYR A 221 11.98 -0.37 8.21
C TYR A 221 11.01 -1.45 7.77
N LEU A 222 10.69 -2.38 8.68
CA LEU A 222 9.63 -3.37 8.43
C LEU A 222 8.27 -2.67 8.46
N SER A 223 7.32 -3.17 7.68
CA SER A 223 6.04 -2.50 7.46
C SER A 223 4.87 -3.48 7.32
N THR A 224 3.65 -2.96 7.47
CA THR A 224 2.41 -3.74 7.26
C THR A 224 2.10 -3.87 5.76
N GLY A 225 3.00 -4.57 5.05
CA GLY A 225 3.08 -4.59 3.59
C GLY A 225 3.71 -3.32 3.02
N ALA A 226 4.03 -3.33 1.72
CA ALA A 226 4.60 -2.16 1.04
C ALA A 226 3.65 -0.95 1.07
N SER A 227 2.33 -1.17 1.08
CA SER A 227 1.33 -0.10 1.11
C SER A 227 1.52 0.84 2.29
N ASP A 228 1.84 0.30 3.46
CA ASP A 228 2.06 1.09 4.66
C ASP A 228 3.36 1.92 4.59
N ALA A 229 4.42 1.33 4.05
CA ALA A 229 5.70 2.01 3.85
C ALA A 229 5.58 3.16 2.84
N ILE A 230 4.91 2.93 1.70
CA ILE A 230 4.66 3.95 0.67
C ILE A 230 3.90 5.13 1.27
N VAL A 231 2.78 4.88 1.96
CA VAL A 231 1.97 5.95 2.59
C VAL A 231 2.76 6.69 3.67
N THR A 232 3.63 6.00 4.41
CA THR A 232 4.51 6.62 5.42
C THR A 232 5.49 7.60 4.77
N MET A 233 6.12 7.20 3.67
CA MET A 233 7.03 8.07 2.91
C MET A 233 6.30 9.27 2.28
N LEU A 234 5.13 9.05 1.67
CA LEU A 234 4.32 10.14 1.12
C LEU A 234 3.90 11.14 2.21
N LYS A 235 3.59 10.69 3.42
CA LYS A 235 3.29 11.57 4.58
C LYS A 235 4.47 12.47 4.93
N LEU A 236 5.69 11.93 4.95
CA LEU A 236 6.91 12.70 5.25
C LEU A 236 7.25 13.70 4.13
N LEU A 237 7.02 13.33 2.87
CA LEU A 237 7.34 14.15 1.71
C LEU A 237 6.31 15.26 1.44
N THR A 238 5.10 15.14 1.97
CA THR A 238 4.00 16.08 1.72
C THR A 238 4.05 17.29 2.64
N SER A 239 4.25 18.48 2.08
CA SER A 239 4.34 19.76 2.79
C SER A 239 3.94 20.93 1.90
N GLY A 240 3.97 22.16 2.45
CA GLY A 240 3.68 23.39 1.71
C GLY A 240 2.20 23.60 1.38
N GLU A 241 1.89 24.71 0.73
CA GLU A 241 0.54 25.11 0.31
C GLU A 241 0.57 25.88 -1.01
N GLY A 242 -0.58 25.98 -1.69
CA GLY A 242 -0.69 26.62 -3.00
C GLY A 242 0.39 26.12 -3.97
N LYS A 243 1.12 27.04 -4.60
CA LYS A 243 2.22 26.70 -5.53
C LYS A 243 3.42 26.00 -4.89
N THR A 244 3.56 26.05 -3.56
CA THR A 244 4.64 25.35 -2.84
C THR A 244 4.23 23.96 -2.37
N ARG A 245 2.97 23.57 -2.61
CA ARG A 245 2.47 22.25 -2.21
C ARG A 245 3.30 21.16 -2.86
N SER A 246 3.71 20.15 -2.09
CA SER A 246 4.45 19.00 -2.62
C SER A 246 3.68 18.34 -3.76
N GLY A 247 4.35 18.25 -4.91
CA GLY A 247 3.94 17.46 -6.05
C GLY A 247 4.70 16.14 -6.10
N VAL A 248 4.00 15.05 -6.38
CA VAL A 248 4.56 13.70 -6.49
C VAL A 248 4.28 13.17 -7.88
N MET A 249 5.34 12.77 -8.57
CA MET A 249 5.26 12.19 -9.91
C MET A 249 4.89 10.72 -9.85
N ILE A 250 3.85 10.34 -10.59
CA ILE A 250 3.38 8.95 -10.67
C ILE A 250 3.07 8.60 -12.13
N SER A 251 3.27 7.33 -12.48
CA SER A 251 3.04 6.85 -13.85
C SER A 251 1.57 6.86 -14.21
N ILE A 252 1.27 7.05 -15.50
CA ILE A 252 -0.02 6.76 -16.09
C ILE A 252 0.22 5.72 -17.20
N PRO A 253 -0.36 4.51 -17.08
CA PRO A 253 -1.19 4.01 -15.97
C PRO A 253 -0.43 3.86 -14.63
N GLN A 254 -1.12 4.07 -13.50
CA GLN A 254 -0.57 3.92 -12.12
C GLN A 254 -1.13 2.71 -11.40
N TYR A 255 -0.48 2.27 -10.31
CA TYR A 255 -1.17 1.54 -9.24
C TYR A 255 -1.99 2.53 -8.36
N PRO A 256 -3.33 2.40 -8.24
CA PRO A 256 -4.18 3.46 -7.65
C PRO A 256 -3.96 3.76 -6.17
N LEU A 257 -3.11 3.01 -5.47
CA LEU A 257 -2.69 3.36 -4.12
C LEU A 257 -2.04 4.75 -4.09
N TYR A 258 -1.24 5.08 -5.10
CA TYR A 258 -0.51 6.34 -5.17
C TYR A 258 -1.48 7.52 -5.25
N SER A 259 -2.36 7.59 -6.26
CA SER A 259 -3.34 8.68 -6.35
C SER A 259 -4.26 8.76 -5.13
N ALA A 260 -4.69 7.62 -4.58
CA ALA A 260 -5.51 7.59 -3.38
C ALA A 260 -4.79 8.23 -2.18
N ALA A 261 -3.52 7.87 -1.95
CA ALA A 261 -2.71 8.42 -0.88
C ALA A 261 -2.42 9.91 -1.10
N LEU A 262 -2.12 10.34 -2.33
CA LEU A 262 -1.92 11.75 -2.65
C LEU A 262 -3.18 12.58 -2.38
N ALA A 263 -4.36 12.06 -2.74
CA ALA A 263 -5.64 12.72 -2.47
C ALA A 263 -5.91 12.86 -0.97
N GLU A 264 -5.69 11.79 -0.18
CA GLU A 264 -5.83 11.78 1.28
C GLU A 264 -4.91 12.81 1.94
N LEU A 265 -3.66 12.89 1.47
CA LEU A 265 -2.64 13.80 1.97
C LEU A 265 -2.74 15.20 1.37
N ALA A 266 -3.68 15.45 0.46
CA ALA A 266 -3.77 16.69 -0.33
C ALA A 266 -2.45 17.07 -1.04
N ALA A 267 -1.63 16.09 -1.42
CA ALA A 267 -0.49 16.32 -2.29
C ALA A 267 -0.94 16.52 -3.74
N VAL A 268 -0.13 17.19 -4.55
CA VAL A 268 -0.43 17.37 -5.99
C VAL A 268 0.06 16.15 -6.75
N GLN A 269 -0.82 15.53 -7.53
CA GLN A 269 -0.45 14.47 -8.46
C GLN A 269 0.18 15.08 -9.71
N ILE A 270 1.41 14.68 -10.03
CA ILE A 270 2.08 15.00 -11.29
C ILE A 270 2.08 13.73 -12.14
N SER A 271 1.25 13.70 -13.17
CA SER A 271 1.15 12.53 -14.05
C SER A 271 2.24 12.56 -15.11
N TYR A 272 2.97 11.45 -15.27
CA TYR A 272 3.81 11.19 -16.44
C TYR A 272 3.32 9.94 -17.16
N TYR A 273 3.36 9.92 -18.49
CA TYR A 273 2.80 8.82 -19.27
C TYR A 273 3.85 7.78 -19.64
N LEU A 274 3.55 6.50 -19.39
CA LEU A 274 4.34 5.40 -19.93
C LEU A 274 4.11 5.30 -21.44
N ASP A 275 5.13 4.87 -22.19
CA ASP A 275 5.05 4.74 -23.64
C ASP A 275 4.52 3.35 -24.03
N GLU A 276 3.22 3.27 -24.28
CA GLU A 276 2.54 2.03 -24.70
C GLU A 276 3.21 1.40 -25.93
N ASP A 277 3.62 2.19 -26.92
CA ASP A 277 4.17 1.67 -28.17
C ASP A 277 5.62 1.15 -27.99
N LYS A 278 6.28 1.51 -26.89
CA LYS A 278 7.58 0.98 -26.46
C LYS A 278 7.46 0.08 -25.22
N CYS A 279 6.47 -0.81 -25.23
CA CYS A 279 6.26 -1.80 -24.16
C CYS A 279 6.10 -1.18 -22.76
N TRP A 280 5.44 -0.04 -22.65
CA TRP A 280 5.26 0.72 -21.39
C TRP A 280 6.57 1.18 -20.74
N GLY A 281 7.62 1.37 -21.54
CA GLY A 281 8.88 1.96 -21.12
C GLY A 281 8.70 3.38 -20.55
N LEU A 282 9.57 3.74 -19.61
CA LEU A 282 9.70 5.12 -19.15
C LEU A 282 10.47 5.94 -20.18
N ASP A 283 10.08 7.20 -20.35
CA ASP A 283 10.76 8.16 -21.21
C ASP A 283 11.14 9.40 -20.38
N VAL A 284 12.43 9.70 -20.29
CA VAL A 284 12.93 10.85 -19.53
C VAL A 284 12.46 12.18 -20.12
N SER A 285 12.23 12.26 -21.44
CA SER A 285 11.68 13.47 -22.05
C SER A 285 10.26 13.76 -21.55
N GLU A 286 9.46 12.71 -21.35
CA GLU A 286 8.13 12.79 -20.77
C GLU A 286 8.17 13.15 -19.29
N LEU A 287 9.12 12.60 -18.52
CA LEU A 287 9.35 13.01 -17.13
C LEU A 287 9.68 14.51 -17.03
N ARG A 288 10.56 15.00 -17.92
CA ARG A 288 10.95 16.41 -17.97
C ARG A 288 9.76 17.32 -18.29
N ARG A 289 8.97 16.97 -19.32
CA ARG A 289 7.73 17.67 -19.66
C ARG A 289 6.78 17.77 -18.46
N ALA A 290 6.58 16.65 -17.75
CA ALA A 290 5.67 16.59 -16.60
C ALA A 290 6.15 17.45 -15.42
N VAL A 291 7.45 17.44 -15.09
CA VAL A 291 8.03 18.31 -14.06
C VAL A 291 7.91 19.77 -14.41
N GLU A 292 8.24 20.14 -15.65
CA GLU A 292 8.21 21.53 -16.11
C GLU A 292 6.80 22.12 -16.03
N ALA A 293 5.79 21.41 -16.54
CA ALA A 293 4.40 21.83 -16.45
C ALA A 293 3.92 21.95 -14.99
N ALA A 294 4.33 21.03 -14.12
CA ALA A 294 3.90 21.00 -12.73
C ALA A 294 4.41 22.18 -11.90
N ARG A 295 5.57 22.77 -12.25
CA ARG A 295 6.18 23.90 -11.53
C ARG A 295 5.31 25.15 -11.51
N GLU A 296 4.36 25.28 -12.44
CA GLU A 296 3.43 26.41 -12.48
C GLU A 296 2.47 26.43 -11.28
N HIS A 297 2.17 25.25 -10.72
CA HIS A 297 1.11 25.08 -9.74
C HIS A 297 1.47 24.23 -8.51
N CYS A 298 2.68 23.63 -8.46
CA CYS A 298 3.17 22.89 -7.29
C CYS A 298 4.70 22.82 -7.24
N LYS A 299 5.25 22.22 -6.19
CA LYS A 299 6.69 21.95 -6.06
C LYS A 299 6.94 20.44 -6.23
N PRO A 300 7.42 19.97 -7.39
CA PRO A 300 7.84 18.58 -7.58
C PRO A 300 8.85 18.18 -6.50
N ARG A 301 8.59 17.07 -5.81
CA ARG A 301 9.39 16.62 -4.64
C ARG A 301 9.80 15.16 -4.70
N ALA A 302 9.02 14.31 -5.37
CA ALA A 302 9.28 12.88 -5.42
C ALA A 302 8.86 12.29 -6.76
N LEU A 303 9.54 11.22 -7.16
CA LEU A 303 9.25 10.42 -8.34
C LEU A 303 9.04 8.96 -7.93
N CYS A 304 7.82 8.47 -8.14
CA CYS A 304 7.44 7.09 -7.87
C CYS A 304 7.61 6.25 -9.13
N ILE A 305 8.42 5.19 -9.04
CA ILE A 305 8.62 4.21 -10.11
C ILE A 305 8.11 2.85 -9.65
N ILE A 306 7.33 2.17 -10.49
CA ILE A 306 6.85 0.80 -10.22
C ILE A 306 7.56 -0.15 -11.19
N ASN A 307 8.43 -1.03 -10.68
CA ASN A 307 9.24 -1.93 -11.49
C ASN A 307 9.47 -3.28 -10.79
N PRO A 308 9.00 -4.41 -11.35
CA PRO A 308 8.12 -4.54 -12.52
C PRO A 308 6.77 -3.84 -12.36
N GLY A 309 6.20 -3.33 -13.45
CA GLY A 309 5.07 -2.41 -13.41
C GLY A 309 3.70 -3.05 -13.16
N ASN A 310 2.81 -2.28 -12.54
CA ASN A 310 1.40 -2.59 -12.32
C ASN A 310 0.58 -1.35 -12.66
N PRO A 311 -0.35 -1.41 -13.63
CA PRO A 311 -0.97 -2.61 -14.22
C PRO A 311 -0.27 -3.21 -15.45
N THR A 312 0.80 -2.58 -15.92
CA THR A 312 1.33 -2.74 -17.28
C THR A 312 2.25 -3.94 -17.49
N GLY A 313 2.81 -4.54 -16.43
CA GLY A 313 3.58 -5.79 -16.52
C GLY A 313 4.95 -5.66 -17.18
N GLN A 314 5.44 -4.45 -17.46
CA GLN A 314 6.76 -4.21 -18.02
C GLN A 314 7.87 -4.33 -16.98
N VAL A 315 9.09 -4.59 -17.45
CA VAL A 315 10.33 -4.62 -16.67
C VAL A 315 11.28 -3.60 -17.26
N GLN A 316 11.69 -2.61 -16.46
CA GLN A 316 12.57 -1.55 -16.92
C GLN A 316 14.00 -2.09 -17.15
N SER A 317 14.61 -1.68 -18.25
CA SER A 317 16.01 -2.01 -18.54
C SER A 317 16.95 -1.28 -17.56
N ARG A 318 18.17 -1.81 -17.38
CA ARG A 318 19.21 -1.14 -16.60
C ARG A 318 19.47 0.29 -17.08
N GLN A 319 19.54 0.51 -18.40
CA GLN A 319 19.77 1.83 -18.98
C GLN A 319 18.66 2.82 -18.62
N CYS A 320 17.40 2.38 -18.71
CA CYS A 320 16.26 3.19 -18.33
C CYS A 320 16.32 3.62 -16.85
N ILE A 321 16.67 2.69 -15.95
CA ILE A 321 16.84 2.99 -14.51
C ILE A 321 17.97 4.01 -14.30
N GLU A 322 19.09 3.86 -15.01
CA GLU A 322 20.22 4.79 -14.95
C GLU A 322 19.79 6.21 -15.41
N ASP A 323 19.07 6.31 -16.52
CA ASP A 323 18.59 7.58 -17.06
C ASP A 323 17.60 8.26 -16.10
N VAL A 324 16.74 7.48 -15.43
CA VAL A 324 15.82 7.98 -14.39
C VAL A 324 16.57 8.48 -13.15
N ILE A 325 17.64 7.79 -12.73
CA ILE A 325 18.46 8.23 -11.59
C ILE A 325 19.16 9.55 -11.93
N ARG A 326 19.73 9.68 -13.15
CA ARG A 326 20.34 10.95 -13.59
C ARG A 326 19.31 12.08 -13.58
N PHE A 327 18.12 11.84 -14.11
CA PHE A 327 17.02 12.80 -14.09
C PHE A 327 16.62 13.20 -12.66
N ALA A 328 16.47 12.24 -11.74
CA ALA A 328 16.11 12.53 -10.36
C ALA A 328 17.20 13.33 -9.62
N ALA A 329 18.47 13.08 -9.93
CA ALA A 329 19.59 13.87 -9.40
C ALA A 329 19.57 15.31 -9.93
N GLU A 330 19.39 15.50 -11.25
CA GLU A 330 19.26 16.81 -11.88
C GLU A 330 18.11 17.63 -11.28
N GLU A 331 16.95 17.00 -11.10
CA GLU A 331 15.71 17.65 -10.65
C GLU A 331 15.55 17.68 -9.12
N ARG A 332 16.50 17.08 -8.38
CA ARG A 332 16.48 16.95 -6.91
C ARG A 332 15.19 16.31 -6.39
N LEU A 333 14.81 15.18 -6.99
CA LEU A 333 13.61 14.42 -6.65
C LEU A 333 13.95 13.26 -5.72
N PHE A 334 13.12 13.05 -4.70
CA PHE A 334 13.18 11.84 -3.88
C PHE A 334 12.67 10.64 -4.69
N LEU A 335 13.48 9.61 -4.88
CA LEU A 335 13.08 8.40 -5.59
C LEU A 335 12.29 7.45 -4.68
N MET A 336 11.15 7.00 -5.17
CA MET A 336 10.32 5.98 -4.53
C MET A 336 10.22 4.77 -5.47
N ALA A 337 11.03 3.74 -5.24
CA ALA A 337 11.12 2.55 -6.07
C ALA A 337 10.24 1.41 -5.52
N ASP A 338 9.08 1.20 -6.13
CA ASP A 338 8.15 0.12 -5.81
C ASP A 338 8.55 -1.16 -6.54
N GLU A 339 9.27 -2.03 -5.84
CA GLU A 339 9.93 -3.22 -6.38
C GLU A 339 9.25 -4.52 -5.87
N VAL A 340 7.96 -4.44 -5.53
CA VAL A 340 7.21 -5.57 -4.95
C VAL A 340 7.05 -6.77 -5.87
N TYR A 341 7.36 -6.63 -7.16
CA TYR A 341 7.27 -7.67 -8.17
C TYR A 341 8.63 -8.23 -8.61
N GLN A 342 9.72 -7.93 -7.89
CA GLN A 342 11.08 -8.21 -8.35
C GLN A 342 11.38 -9.69 -8.68
N ASP A 343 10.73 -10.64 -8.01
CA ASP A 343 10.88 -12.07 -8.30
C ASP A 343 10.03 -12.56 -9.50
N ASN A 344 9.10 -11.74 -10.01
CA ASN A 344 8.22 -12.06 -11.13
C ASN A 344 8.71 -11.37 -12.40
N VAL A 345 9.69 -11.97 -13.06
CA VAL A 345 10.18 -11.58 -14.39
C VAL A 345 10.13 -12.82 -15.28
N TYR A 346 9.46 -12.68 -16.43
CA TYR A 346 9.11 -13.81 -17.31
C TYR A 346 9.72 -13.69 -18.71
N ALA A 347 9.76 -12.47 -19.25
CA ALA A 347 10.17 -12.27 -20.63
C ALA A 347 11.67 -12.55 -20.81
N GLU A 348 11.99 -13.23 -21.91
CA GLU A 348 13.37 -13.47 -22.31
C GLU A 348 14.12 -12.14 -22.49
N GLY A 349 15.35 -12.08 -22.02
CA GLY A 349 16.18 -10.87 -22.06
C GLY A 349 15.81 -9.79 -21.03
N CYS A 350 14.73 -9.96 -20.27
CA CYS A 350 14.40 -9.07 -19.15
C CYS A 350 15.04 -9.59 -17.86
N GLN A 351 15.58 -8.67 -17.06
CA GLN A 351 16.11 -8.96 -15.74
C GLN A 351 15.68 -7.86 -14.76
N PHE A 352 15.38 -8.24 -13.53
CA PHE A 352 15.19 -7.26 -12.46
C PHE A 352 16.53 -6.63 -12.08
N HIS A 353 16.59 -5.30 -12.16
CA HIS A 353 17.66 -4.50 -11.58
C HIS A 353 17.04 -3.59 -10.52
N SER A 354 17.55 -3.67 -9.29
CA SER A 354 17.10 -2.77 -8.23
C SER A 354 17.61 -1.35 -8.48
N PHE A 355 16.82 -0.35 -8.12
CA PHE A 355 17.26 1.05 -8.14
C PHE A 355 18.49 1.25 -7.26
N LYS A 356 18.57 0.54 -6.11
CA LYS A 356 19.76 0.56 -5.25
C LYS A 356 21.01 0.08 -5.99
N LYS A 357 20.96 -1.09 -6.63
CA LYS A 357 22.11 -1.63 -7.37
C LYS A 357 22.62 -0.63 -8.40
N VAL A 358 21.72 -0.14 -9.26
CA VAL A 358 22.10 0.79 -10.35
C VAL A 358 22.63 2.10 -9.77
N LEU A 359 21.99 2.66 -8.75
CA LEU A 359 22.42 3.89 -8.09
C LEU A 359 23.85 3.79 -7.52
N PHE A 360 24.18 2.68 -6.86
CA PHE A 360 25.53 2.45 -6.33
C PHE A 360 26.55 2.18 -7.43
N GLU A 361 26.18 1.45 -8.48
CA GLU A 361 27.05 1.22 -9.65
C GLU A 361 27.36 2.51 -10.45
N MET A 362 26.49 3.51 -10.39
CA MET A 362 26.69 4.82 -11.02
C MET A 362 27.75 5.68 -10.33
N GLY A 363 28.26 5.29 -9.16
CA GLY A 363 29.34 6.00 -8.47
C GLY A 363 28.88 6.93 -7.34
N PRO A 364 29.82 7.41 -6.51
CA PRO A 364 29.56 8.20 -5.30
C PRO A 364 28.89 9.54 -5.57
N GLU A 365 29.00 10.09 -6.78
CA GLU A 365 28.33 11.32 -7.17
C GLU A 365 26.80 11.19 -7.13
N TYR A 366 26.27 9.99 -7.39
CA TYR A 366 24.84 9.68 -7.27
C TYR A 366 24.54 8.96 -5.95
N SER A 367 25.32 7.93 -5.61
CA SER A 367 25.01 7.05 -4.48
C SER A 367 25.15 7.70 -3.11
N ASN A 368 25.85 8.83 -2.99
CA ASN A 368 25.89 9.63 -1.75
C ASN A 368 24.87 10.79 -1.73
N THR A 369 24.17 11.07 -2.83
CA THR A 369 23.38 12.30 -2.98
C THR A 369 21.91 12.06 -3.27
N VAL A 370 21.57 11.04 -4.08
CA VAL A 370 20.19 10.75 -4.46
C VAL A 370 19.46 10.08 -3.30
N GLU A 371 18.40 10.71 -2.81
CA GLU A 371 17.51 10.14 -1.81
C GLU A 371 16.64 9.06 -2.44
N LEU A 372 16.62 7.86 -1.84
CA LEU A 372 15.89 6.71 -2.37
C LEU A 372 15.19 5.94 -1.24
N ALA A 373 13.92 5.59 -1.46
CA ALA A 373 13.21 4.54 -0.72
C ALA A 373 12.80 3.41 -1.67
N SER A 374 13.32 2.20 -1.43
CA SER A 374 12.95 0.98 -2.15
C SER A 374 11.97 0.15 -1.33
N PHE A 375 10.86 -0.30 -1.94
CA PHE A 375 9.79 -1.02 -1.25
C PHE A 375 9.71 -2.48 -1.68
N HIS A 376 9.48 -3.37 -0.71
CA HIS A 376 9.23 -4.79 -0.96
C HIS A 376 8.07 -5.33 -0.13
N SER A 377 7.48 -6.46 -0.54
CA SER A 377 6.36 -7.08 0.18
C SER A 377 6.36 -8.60 0.05
N THR A 378 5.85 -9.27 1.08
CA THR A 378 5.56 -10.72 1.06
C THR A 378 4.30 -11.07 0.25
N SER A 379 3.56 -10.09 -0.26
CA SER A 379 2.23 -10.31 -0.82
C SER A 379 2.21 -10.86 -2.25
N LYS A 380 3.31 -10.71 -3.00
CA LYS A 380 3.31 -10.90 -4.45
C LYS A 380 4.14 -12.12 -4.82
N CYS A 381 4.32 -12.35 -6.12
CA CYS A 381 5.22 -13.36 -6.66
C CYS A 381 4.95 -14.80 -6.19
N TYR A 382 5.99 -15.64 -6.21
CA TYR A 382 5.88 -17.05 -5.83
C TYR A 382 5.47 -17.26 -4.37
N MET A 383 5.70 -16.27 -3.50
CA MET A 383 5.26 -16.34 -2.10
C MET A 383 3.75 -16.09 -1.97
N GLY A 384 3.20 -15.03 -2.58
CA GLY A 384 1.75 -14.82 -2.68
C GLY A 384 1.00 -14.57 -1.36
N GLU A 385 1.70 -14.20 -0.29
CA GLU A 385 1.18 -14.19 1.08
C GLU A 385 0.48 -12.86 1.46
N CYS A 386 -0.50 -12.44 0.67
CA CYS A 386 -1.21 -11.15 0.79
C CYS A 386 -1.79 -10.87 2.18
N GLY A 387 -2.31 -11.89 2.85
CA GLY A 387 -3.06 -11.77 4.11
C GLY A 387 -2.18 -11.51 5.34
N PHE A 388 -0.91 -11.92 5.30
CA PHE A 388 0.02 -11.74 6.44
C PHE A 388 0.57 -10.33 6.57
N ARG A 389 0.42 -9.50 5.53
CA ARG A 389 0.81 -8.09 5.53
C ARG A 389 2.27 -7.84 5.91
N GLY A 390 3.21 -8.64 5.39
CA GLY A 390 4.65 -8.42 5.55
C GLY A 390 5.23 -7.52 4.44
N GLY A 391 6.20 -6.69 4.79
CA GLY A 391 6.97 -5.88 3.86
C GLY A 391 8.08 -5.09 4.54
N TYR A 392 8.91 -4.42 3.75
CA TYR A 392 9.90 -3.48 4.24
C TYR A 392 10.08 -2.32 3.26
N MET A 393 10.72 -1.26 3.75
CA MET A 393 11.41 -0.29 2.91
C MET A 393 12.87 -0.15 3.35
N GLU A 394 13.76 -0.01 2.39
CA GLU A 394 15.12 0.47 2.61
C GLU A 394 15.17 1.95 2.22
N VAL A 395 15.67 2.80 3.11
CA VAL A 395 15.77 4.25 2.90
C VAL A 395 17.23 4.68 2.99
N ILE A 396 17.76 5.25 1.91
CA ILE A 396 19.15 5.73 1.83
C ILE A 396 19.22 7.23 1.55
N ASN A 397 20.32 7.85 1.97
CA ASN A 397 20.65 9.28 1.81
C ASN A 397 19.61 10.27 2.37
N MET A 398 18.67 9.81 3.19
CA MET A 398 17.72 10.67 3.88
C MET A 398 18.44 11.57 4.88
N ASP A 399 18.03 12.84 4.94
CA ASP A 399 18.49 13.79 5.97
C ASP A 399 18.38 13.16 7.38
N PRO A 400 19.45 13.19 8.20
CA PRO A 400 19.46 12.54 9.51
C PRO A 400 18.37 13.04 10.47
N GLN A 401 17.99 14.32 10.44
CA GLN A 401 16.93 14.87 11.27
C GLN A 401 15.55 14.40 10.79
N VAL A 402 15.36 14.28 9.48
CA VAL A 402 14.15 13.68 8.90
C VAL A 402 14.06 12.19 9.24
N LYS A 403 15.18 11.46 9.23
CA LYS A 403 15.22 10.04 9.64
C LYS A 403 14.75 9.84 11.09
N LEU A 404 15.07 10.77 12.00
CA LEU A 404 14.53 10.76 13.36
C LEU A 404 13.00 10.96 13.38
N GLN A 405 12.46 11.83 12.52
CA GLN A 405 11.00 12.01 12.40
C GLN A 405 10.32 10.79 11.78
N LEU A 406 10.98 10.10 10.84
CA LEU A 406 10.49 8.82 10.32
C LEU A 406 10.41 7.78 11.44
N THR A 407 11.46 7.62 12.24
CA THR A 407 11.48 6.70 13.39
C THR A 407 10.36 7.03 14.38
N LYS A 408 10.14 8.31 14.68
CA LYS A 408 9.01 8.77 15.51
C LYS A 408 7.66 8.45 14.87
N LEU A 409 7.51 8.65 13.56
CA LEU A 409 6.26 8.39 12.85
C LEU A 409 5.90 6.91 12.83
N VAL A 410 6.87 6.00 12.72
CA VAL A 410 6.59 4.57 12.82
C VAL A 410 6.33 4.13 14.27
N SER A 411 6.91 4.80 15.26
CA SER A 411 6.72 4.45 16.68
C SER A 411 5.32 4.73 17.22
N VAL A 412 4.60 5.73 16.68
CA VAL A 412 3.20 5.98 17.11
C VAL A 412 2.25 4.83 16.77
N ARG A 413 2.68 3.91 15.89
CA ARG A 413 1.95 2.71 15.49
C ARG A 413 2.41 1.45 16.22
N LEU A 414 3.32 1.59 17.19
CA LEU A 414 3.98 0.51 17.93
C LEU A 414 4.94 -0.30 17.05
N CYS A 415 4.45 -1.29 16.29
CA CYS A 415 5.24 -2.06 15.32
C CYS A 415 4.33 -2.77 14.30
N PRO A 416 4.85 -3.20 13.13
CA PRO A 416 4.12 -4.09 12.24
C PRO A 416 3.78 -5.43 12.93
N PRO A 417 2.66 -6.09 12.59
CA PRO A 417 2.32 -7.40 13.15
C PRO A 417 3.46 -8.42 12.96
N ILE A 418 3.86 -9.09 14.04
CA ILE A 418 5.01 -10.00 14.04
C ILE A 418 4.86 -11.15 13.04
N PRO A 419 3.69 -11.80 12.83
CA PRO A 419 3.55 -12.84 11.81
C PRO A 419 3.93 -12.38 10.40
N GLY A 420 3.67 -11.10 10.05
CA GLY A 420 4.11 -10.51 8.78
C GLY A 420 5.62 -10.31 8.72
N GLN A 421 6.26 -9.99 9.85
CA GLN A 421 7.71 -9.89 9.96
C GLN A 421 8.39 -11.27 9.86
N VAL A 422 7.85 -12.29 10.54
CA VAL A 422 8.31 -13.69 10.43
C VAL A 422 8.32 -14.12 8.98
N LEU A 423 7.22 -13.91 8.27
CA LEU A 423 7.13 -14.32 6.89
C LEU A 423 8.10 -13.56 5.99
N LEU A 424 8.33 -12.27 6.28
CA LEU A 424 9.34 -11.51 5.56
C LEU A 424 10.74 -12.10 5.76
N ASP A 425 11.12 -12.49 6.98
CA ASP A 425 12.38 -13.19 7.26
C ASP A 425 12.55 -14.41 6.37
N LEU A 426 11.49 -15.21 6.18
CA LEU A 426 11.53 -16.42 5.35
C LEU A 426 11.63 -16.12 3.85
N VAL A 427 11.06 -15.01 3.39
CA VAL A 427 11.20 -14.55 1.99
C VAL A 427 12.64 -14.12 1.71
N VAL A 428 13.28 -13.41 2.64
CA VAL A 428 14.63 -12.86 2.44
C VAL A 428 15.75 -13.82 2.87
N ASN A 429 15.43 -14.82 3.71
CA ASN A 429 16.34 -15.86 4.17
C ASN A 429 15.73 -17.27 3.96
N PRO A 430 15.49 -17.68 2.70
CA PRO A 430 14.92 -18.97 2.38
C PRO A 430 15.88 -20.13 2.73
N PRO A 431 15.42 -21.40 2.67
CA PRO A 431 16.29 -22.56 2.83
C PRO A 431 17.50 -22.51 1.90
N ARG A 432 18.65 -22.99 2.38
CA ARG A 432 19.93 -23.09 1.65
C ARG A 432 20.13 -24.49 1.08
N PRO A 433 20.97 -24.69 0.04
CA PRO A 433 21.14 -25.98 -0.62
C PRO A 433 21.46 -27.17 0.30
N ASP A 434 22.11 -26.91 1.44
CA ASP A 434 22.49 -27.88 2.47
C ASP A 434 21.40 -28.12 3.53
N GLU A 435 20.28 -27.40 3.48
CA GLU A 435 19.18 -27.50 4.46
C GLU A 435 18.06 -28.47 4.00
N PRO A 436 17.44 -29.24 4.92
CA PRO A 436 16.44 -30.27 4.60
C PRO A 436 15.24 -29.80 3.75
N SER A 437 14.78 -28.57 3.94
CA SER A 437 13.60 -28.05 3.24
C SER A 437 13.90 -27.50 1.84
N TYR A 438 15.17 -27.39 1.45
CA TYR A 438 15.57 -26.71 0.19
C TYR A 438 14.98 -27.35 -1.05
N ALA A 439 15.06 -28.67 -1.18
CA ALA A 439 14.59 -29.39 -2.36
C ALA A 439 13.07 -29.16 -2.58
N THR A 440 12.28 -29.18 -1.51
CA THR A 440 10.85 -28.90 -1.57
C THR A 440 10.60 -27.42 -1.88
N PHE A 441 11.28 -26.51 -1.18
CA PHE A 441 11.13 -25.07 -1.37
C PHE A 441 11.42 -24.65 -2.82
N ILE A 442 12.55 -25.10 -3.39
CA ILE A 442 12.93 -24.70 -4.75
C ILE A 442 11.97 -25.29 -5.79
N LYS A 443 11.48 -26.52 -5.57
CA LYS A 443 10.45 -27.13 -6.42
C LYS A 443 9.16 -26.31 -6.42
N GLU A 444 8.66 -25.93 -5.26
CA GLU A 444 7.44 -25.12 -5.12
C GLU A 444 7.61 -23.72 -5.72
N ARG A 445 8.74 -23.06 -5.42
CA ARG A 445 9.09 -21.75 -5.97
C ARG A 445 9.15 -21.77 -7.49
N THR A 446 9.91 -22.70 -8.06
CA THR A 446 10.09 -22.81 -9.52
C THR A 446 8.77 -23.13 -10.21
N ALA A 447 7.98 -24.08 -9.69
CA ALA A 447 6.68 -24.41 -10.25
C ALA A 447 5.71 -23.21 -10.24
N ASN A 448 5.70 -22.41 -9.17
CA ASN A 448 4.89 -21.19 -9.08
C ASN A 448 5.35 -20.11 -10.09
N LEU A 449 6.65 -19.95 -10.33
CA LEU A 449 7.15 -18.98 -11.31
C LEU A 449 6.90 -19.43 -12.75
N GLU A 450 7.15 -20.70 -13.06
CA GLU A 450 6.92 -21.28 -14.39
C GLU A 450 5.46 -21.17 -14.82
N ILE A 451 4.52 -21.51 -13.92
CA ILE A 451 3.09 -21.42 -14.24
C ILE A 451 2.62 -19.98 -14.41
N LEU A 452 3.22 -19.02 -13.71
CA LEU A 452 2.91 -17.60 -13.92
C LEU A 452 3.44 -17.13 -15.28
N ALA A 453 4.66 -17.52 -15.67
CA ALA A 453 5.23 -17.20 -16.97
C ALA A 453 4.41 -17.81 -18.13
N GLU A 454 3.97 -19.06 -18.01
CA GLU A 454 3.10 -19.73 -18.99
C GLU A 454 1.78 -18.97 -19.16
N LYS A 455 1.13 -18.62 -18.04
CA LYS A 455 -0.15 -17.90 -18.05
C LYS A 455 -0.01 -16.47 -18.60
N ALA A 456 1.11 -15.80 -18.34
CA ALA A 456 1.44 -14.50 -18.91
C ALA A 456 1.49 -14.56 -20.45
N LYS A 457 2.29 -15.51 -20.98
CA LYS A 457 2.42 -15.74 -22.42
C LYS A 457 1.10 -16.15 -23.07
N LEU A 458 0.36 -17.07 -22.45
CA LEU A 458 -0.96 -17.52 -22.95
C LEU A 458 -1.95 -16.35 -23.07
N THR A 459 -2.00 -15.50 -22.05
CA THR A 459 -2.91 -14.34 -22.01
C THR A 459 -2.59 -13.33 -23.10
N GLU A 460 -1.32 -12.97 -23.24
CA GLU A 460 -0.83 -12.07 -24.29
C GLU A 460 -1.19 -12.61 -25.69
N GLN A 461 -0.86 -13.87 -25.95
CA GLN A 461 -1.11 -14.52 -27.24
C GLN A 461 -2.60 -14.50 -27.58
N ILE A 462 -3.47 -14.92 -26.66
CA ILE A 462 -4.91 -14.98 -26.94
C ILE A 462 -5.48 -13.58 -27.18
N PHE A 463 -5.15 -12.58 -26.34
CA PHE A 463 -5.68 -11.23 -26.55
C PHE A 463 -5.26 -10.63 -27.90
N ASN A 464 -4.03 -10.88 -28.34
CA ASN A 464 -3.55 -10.42 -29.64
C ASN A 464 -4.17 -11.16 -30.85
N THR A 465 -4.97 -12.22 -30.65
CA THR A 465 -5.79 -12.83 -31.71
C THR A 465 -7.18 -12.20 -31.85
N VAL A 466 -7.60 -11.35 -30.91
CA VAL A 466 -8.93 -10.75 -30.90
C VAL A 466 -8.90 -9.39 -31.59
N SER A 467 -9.63 -9.26 -32.71
CA SER A 467 -9.76 -7.98 -33.41
C SER A 467 -10.27 -6.90 -32.46
N GLY A 468 -9.62 -5.73 -32.45
CA GLY A 468 -9.93 -4.63 -31.54
C GLY A 468 -9.26 -4.70 -30.17
N ILE A 469 -8.48 -5.75 -29.87
CA ILE A 469 -7.67 -5.86 -28.65
C ILE A 469 -6.19 -5.92 -29.00
N ARG A 470 -5.38 -5.07 -28.36
CA ARG A 470 -3.91 -5.11 -28.43
C ARG A 470 -3.34 -5.28 -27.02
N CYS A 471 -2.51 -6.29 -26.80
CA CYS A 471 -1.86 -6.54 -25.52
C CYS A 471 -0.34 -6.48 -25.69
N ASN A 472 0.32 -5.60 -24.93
CA ASN A 472 1.77 -5.59 -24.85
C ASN A 472 2.32 -6.85 -24.16
N PRO A 473 3.60 -7.19 -24.38
CA PRO A 473 4.26 -8.29 -23.70
C PRO A 473 4.19 -8.16 -22.18
N VAL A 474 3.87 -9.28 -21.52
CA VAL A 474 3.80 -9.35 -20.05
C VAL A 474 5.17 -9.77 -19.54
N GLN A 475 6.07 -8.81 -19.38
CA GLN A 475 7.46 -9.05 -19.01
C GLN A 475 7.64 -9.49 -17.55
N GLY A 476 6.71 -9.14 -16.67
CA GLY A 476 6.74 -9.45 -15.25
C GLY A 476 5.43 -9.16 -14.51
N ALA A 477 5.51 -9.04 -13.19
CA ALA A 477 4.37 -8.82 -12.29
C ALA A 477 3.28 -9.91 -12.40
N MET A 478 1.99 -9.56 -12.41
CA MET A 478 0.87 -10.53 -12.41
C MET A 478 -0.33 -10.05 -13.25
N TYR A 479 -0.12 -9.07 -14.11
CA TYR A 479 -1.21 -8.36 -14.77
C TYR A 479 -0.96 -8.15 -16.25
N THR A 480 -2.06 -8.07 -16.99
CA THR A 480 -2.08 -7.54 -18.35
C THR A 480 -2.90 -6.26 -18.38
N PHE A 481 -2.54 -5.37 -19.30
CA PHE A 481 -3.25 -4.11 -19.53
C PHE A 481 -3.56 -3.90 -21.01
N PRO A 482 -4.38 -4.77 -21.62
CA PRO A 482 -4.73 -4.68 -23.02
C PRO A 482 -5.49 -3.39 -23.35
N ARG A 483 -5.19 -2.84 -24.53
CA ARG A 483 -5.90 -1.74 -25.15
C ARG A 483 -7.09 -2.25 -25.95
N LEU A 484 -8.21 -1.56 -25.79
CA LEU A 484 -9.46 -1.76 -26.49
C LEU A 484 -9.63 -0.69 -27.58
N THR A 485 -9.99 -1.13 -28.78
CA THR A 485 -10.57 -0.27 -29.82
C THR A 485 -12.08 -0.41 -29.73
N LEU A 486 -12.74 0.59 -29.14
CA LEU A 486 -14.19 0.57 -28.94
C LEU A 486 -14.92 1.28 -30.10
N PRO A 487 -16.03 0.73 -30.61
CA PRO A 487 -16.85 1.42 -31.61
C PRO A 487 -17.38 2.77 -31.13
N GLU A 488 -17.54 3.74 -32.03
CA GLU A 488 -18.03 5.09 -31.68
C GLU A 488 -19.41 5.07 -31.01
N LYS A 489 -20.31 4.17 -31.43
CA LYS A 489 -21.62 4.01 -30.80
C LYS A 489 -21.52 3.50 -29.36
N ALA A 490 -20.53 2.65 -29.04
CA ALA A 490 -20.28 2.21 -27.67
C ALA A 490 -19.78 3.36 -26.80
N ILE A 491 -18.90 4.20 -27.35
CA ILE A 491 -18.39 5.41 -26.67
C ILE A 491 -19.54 6.41 -26.42
N ALA A 492 -20.42 6.61 -27.41
CA ALA A 492 -21.60 7.46 -27.28
C ALA A 492 -22.58 6.92 -26.21
N ALA A 493 -22.87 5.62 -26.22
CA ALA A 493 -23.73 4.98 -25.24
C ALA A 493 -23.17 5.07 -23.81
N ALA A 494 -21.84 4.96 -23.64
CA ALA A 494 -21.19 5.18 -22.35
C ALA A 494 -21.36 6.63 -21.89
N LYS A 495 -21.20 7.60 -22.80
CA LYS A 495 -21.37 9.03 -22.52
C LYS A 495 -22.81 9.37 -22.11
N GLU A 496 -23.82 8.81 -22.78
CA GLU A 496 -25.23 8.98 -22.40
C GLU A 496 -25.52 8.49 -20.98
N LYS A 497 -24.78 7.48 -20.51
CA LYS A 497 -24.86 6.96 -19.13
C LYS A 497 -23.97 7.69 -18.13
N GLY A 498 -23.22 8.71 -18.56
CA GLY A 498 -22.24 9.41 -17.72
C GLY A 498 -21.09 8.51 -17.26
N GLN A 499 -20.74 7.49 -18.05
CA GLN A 499 -19.68 6.52 -17.72
C GLN A 499 -18.48 6.68 -18.67
N ALA A 500 -17.29 6.36 -18.16
CA ALA A 500 -16.13 6.15 -19.02
C ALA A 500 -16.37 4.95 -19.96
N PRO A 501 -15.90 4.97 -21.23
CA PRO A 501 -16.15 3.88 -22.18
C PRO A 501 -15.68 2.51 -21.71
N ASP A 502 -14.52 2.43 -21.05
CA ASP A 502 -13.99 1.18 -20.50
C ASP A 502 -14.75 0.69 -19.25
N MET A 503 -15.27 1.59 -18.42
CA MET A 503 -16.17 1.27 -17.32
C MET A 503 -17.47 0.65 -17.85
N PHE A 504 -18.05 1.24 -18.90
CA PHE A 504 -19.24 0.71 -19.56
C PHE A 504 -18.98 -0.69 -20.13
N TYR A 505 -17.86 -0.88 -20.84
CA TYR A 505 -17.43 -2.17 -21.37
C TYR A 505 -17.26 -3.22 -20.27
N CYS A 506 -16.51 -2.89 -19.20
CA CYS A 506 -16.24 -3.83 -18.10
C CYS A 506 -17.51 -4.17 -17.30
N MET A 507 -18.45 -3.23 -17.15
CA MET A 507 -19.72 -3.48 -16.47
C MET A 507 -20.62 -4.41 -17.29
N LYS A 508 -20.73 -4.19 -18.61
CA LYS A 508 -21.45 -5.09 -19.53
C LYS A 508 -20.84 -6.49 -19.50
N LEU A 509 -19.51 -6.60 -19.56
CA LEU A 509 -18.81 -7.89 -19.46
C LEU A 509 -19.18 -8.63 -18.16
N LEU A 510 -19.13 -7.94 -17.02
CA LEU A 510 -19.47 -8.52 -15.72
C LEU A 510 -20.90 -9.06 -15.70
N GLU A 511 -21.87 -8.28 -16.19
CA GLU A 511 -23.29 -8.66 -16.19
C GLU A 511 -23.61 -9.83 -17.12
N GLU A 512 -22.84 -10.01 -18.19
CA GLU A 512 -23.08 -11.08 -19.18
C GLU A 512 -22.26 -12.34 -18.92
N THR A 513 -21.10 -12.24 -18.26
CA THR A 513 -20.15 -13.35 -18.14
C THR A 513 -19.73 -13.68 -16.72
N GLY A 514 -20.05 -12.83 -15.74
CA GLY A 514 -19.58 -12.96 -14.37
C GLY A 514 -18.10 -12.61 -14.19
N ILE A 515 -17.39 -12.18 -15.24
CA ILE A 515 -15.97 -11.86 -15.18
C ILE A 515 -15.78 -10.44 -14.67
N CYS A 516 -15.14 -10.31 -13.51
CA CYS A 516 -14.84 -9.04 -12.88
C CYS A 516 -13.44 -8.56 -13.27
N LEU A 517 -13.36 -7.50 -14.08
CA LEU A 517 -12.14 -6.79 -14.48
C LEU A 517 -12.06 -5.41 -13.81
N VAL A 518 -10.94 -4.71 -13.97
CA VAL A 518 -10.83 -3.30 -13.56
C VAL A 518 -10.63 -2.42 -14.80
N PRO A 519 -11.44 -1.39 -15.04
CA PRO A 519 -11.34 -0.55 -16.23
C PRO A 519 -10.10 0.34 -16.18
N GLY A 520 -9.56 0.68 -17.35
CA GLY A 520 -8.36 1.51 -17.52
C GLY A 520 -8.47 2.89 -16.88
N SER A 521 -9.66 3.48 -16.90
CA SER A 521 -10.01 4.73 -16.22
C SER A 521 -9.70 4.71 -14.73
N GLY A 522 -9.71 3.53 -14.09
CA GLY A 522 -9.32 3.36 -12.69
C GLY A 522 -7.82 3.48 -12.41
N PHE A 523 -6.98 3.38 -13.44
CA PHE A 523 -5.52 3.48 -13.37
C PHE A 523 -5.00 4.76 -14.03
N GLY A 524 -5.86 5.52 -14.70
CA GLY A 524 -5.46 6.53 -15.67
C GLY A 524 -4.92 5.90 -16.96
N GLN A 525 -5.07 6.63 -18.06
CA GLN A 525 -4.58 6.26 -19.39
C GLN A 525 -4.44 7.53 -20.25
N ARG A 526 -3.83 7.42 -21.43
CA ARG A 526 -3.81 8.55 -22.39
C ARG A 526 -5.23 8.85 -22.88
N ASP A 527 -5.53 10.13 -23.09
CA ASP A 527 -6.82 10.54 -23.63
C ASP A 527 -7.08 9.87 -25.00
N GLY A 528 -8.33 9.44 -25.22
CA GLY A 528 -8.73 8.70 -26.41
C GLY A 528 -8.31 7.23 -26.44
N THR A 529 -7.64 6.73 -25.40
CA THR A 529 -7.33 5.30 -25.24
C THR A 529 -8.20 4.65 -24.17
N HIS A 530 -8.47 3.36 -24.33
CA HIS A 530 -9.32 2.58 -23.42
C HIS A 530 -8.66 1.24 -23.12
N HIS A 531 -8.65 0.85 -21.86
CA HIS A 531 -7.98 -0.37 -21.41
C HIS A 531 -8.81 -1.09 -20.35
N PHE A 532 -8.37 -2.29 -19.99
CA PHE A 532 -8.74 -2.92 -18.73
C PHE A 532 -7.53 -3.64 -18.15
N ARG A 533 -7.48 -3.80 -16.83
CA ARG A 533 -6.53 -4.69 -16.17
C ARG A 533 -7.17 -6.04 -15.91
N MET A 534 -6.43 -7.10 -16.24
CA MET A 534 -6.74 -8.46 -15.85
C MET A 534 -5.56 -9.10 -15.11
N THR A 535 -5.85 -9.95 -14.12
CA THR A 535 -4.84 -10.78 -13.46
C THR A 535 -4.61 -12.11 -14.18
N ILE A 536 -3.36 -12.56 -14.24
CA ILE A 536 -2.99 -13.88 -14.76
C ILE A 536 -3.10 -14.99 -13.69
N LEU A 537 -3.57 -14.64 -12.49
CA LEU A 537 -3.59 -15.54 -11.34
C LEU A 537 -4.57 -16.72 -11.41
N PRO A 538 -5.72 -16.70 -12.10
CA PRO A 538 -6.60 -17.87 -12.18
C PRO A 538 -5.83 -19.13 -12.60
N ALA A 539 -6.26 -20.29 -12.10
CA ALA A 539 -5.72 -21.57 -12.55
C ALA A 539 -5.80 -21.69 -14.08
N THR A 540 -4.81 -22.33 -14.72
CA THR A 540 -4.64 -22.32 -16.20
C THR A 540 -5.92 -22.69 -16.95
N GLU A 541 -6.64 -23.73 -16.53
CA GLU A 541 -7.89 -24.13 -17.18
C GLU A 541 -9.01 -23.10 -17.00
N LYS A 542 -9.12 -22.49 -15.81
CA LYS A 542 -10.06 -21.40 -15.57
C LYS A 542 -9.68 -20.14 -16.35
N LEU A 543 -8.39 -19.86 -16.50
CA LEU A 543 -7.88 -18.75 -17.29
C LEU A 543 -8.25 -18.90 -18.77
N LYS A 544 -8.10 -20.10 -19.36
CA LYS A 544 -8.54 -20.38 -20.74
C LYS A 544 -10.03 -20.07 -20.93
N ILE A 545 -10.88 -20.49 -19.99
CA ILE A 545 -12.32 -20.20 -20.01
C ILE A 545 -12.59 -18.70 -19.92
N VAL A 546 -11.89 -17.98 -19.02
CA VAL A 546 -12.00 -16.51 -18.89
C VAL A 546 -11.65 -15.82 -20.20
N LEU A 547 -10.52 -16.18 -20.81
CA LEU A 547 -10.05 -15.60 -22.06
C LEU A 547 -11.03 -15.85 -23.22
N GLU A 548 -11.57 -17.07 -23.32
CA GLU A 548 -12.57 -17.43 -24.32
C GLU A 548 -13.87 -16.64 -24.15
N ASN A 549 -14.35 -16.51 -22.91
CA ASN A 549 -15.56 -15.75 -22.61
C ASN A 549 -15.37 -14.26 -22.89
N ILE A 550 -14.19 -13.69 -22.60
CA ILE A 550 -13.87 -12.31 -22.96
C ILE A 550 -13.85 -12.15 -24.49
N ARG A 551 -13.23 -13.09 -25.22
CA ARG A 551 -13.22 -13.08 -26.70
C ARG A 551 -14.63 -13.11 -27.28
N ALA A 552 -15.46 -14.04 -26.82
CA ALA A 552 -16.83 -14.18 -27.29
C ALA A 552 -17.69 -12.96 -26.95
N PHE A 553 -17.54 -12.42 -25.73
CA PHE A 553 -18.20 -11.17 -25.34
C PHE A 553 -17.75 -10.00 -26.19
N HIS A 554 -16.44 -9.80 -26.37
CA HIS A 554 -15.88 -8.69 -27.14
C HIS A 554 -16.44 -8.67 -28.56
N LYS A 555 -16.47 -9.82 -29.24
CA LYS A 555 -17.04 -9.94 -30.58
C LYS A 555 -18.51 -9.49 -30.62
N ARG A 556 -19.36 -10.01 -29.74
CA ARG A 556 -20.78 -9.61 -29.67
C ARG A 556 -20.96 -8.13 -29.33
N PHE A 557 -20.17 -7.62 -28.40
CA PHE A 557 -20.19 -6.22 -28.02
C PHE A 557 -19.83 -5.33 -29.22
N THR A 558 -18.78 -5.66 -29.95
CA THR A 558 -18.40 -4.89 -31.14
C THR A 558 -19.45 -4.98 -32.25
N GLU A 559 -20.12 -6.12 -32.43
CA GLU A 559 -21.24 -6.27 -33.38
C GLU A 559 -22.46 -5.43 -32.95
N GLU A 560 -22.84 -5.44 -31.67
CA GLU A 560 -23.94 -4.65 -31.09
C GLU A 560 -23.74 -3.14 -31.34
N PHE A 561 -22.49 -2.67 -31.26
CA PHE A 561 -22.15 -1.24 -31.35
C PHE A 561 -21.45 -0.84 -32.67
N SER A 562 -21.33 -1.75 -33.64
CA SER A 562 -20.77 -1.45 -34.97
C SER A 562 -21.64 -0.51 -35.80
#